data_AF-A0A832SPG8-F1
#
_entry.id   AF-A0A832SPG8-F1
#
_cell.length_a   1.000
_cell.length_b   1.000
_cell.length_c   1.000
_cell.angle_alpha   90.00
_cell.angle_beta   90.00
_cell.angle_gamma   90.00
#
_symmetry.space_group_name_H-M   'P 1'
#
loop_
_entity.id
_entity.type
_entity.pdbx_description
1 polymer ?
#
loop_
_entity_poly.entity_id
_entity_poly.type
_entity_poly.pdbx_seq_one_letter_code
_entity_poly.pdbx_strand_id
1 'polypeptide(L)'
;MADAVHKEILKTISVLMTTAFAFVAGSAWNEAIQTLIKEFIGESGSAVSGMLIYAVVVTIIAVVVTLFIGRLVGKAGIDIEE
;
A
#
# COMPACT_ATOMS: atom_id res chain seq x y z
N MET A 1 -21.47 -28.44 11.14
CA MET A 1 -22.15 -27.40 10.31
C MET A 1 -21.92 -26.00 10.88
N ALA A 2 -22.30 -25.71 12.14
CA ALA A 2 -22.10 -24.39 12.76
C ALA A 2 -20.64 -23.90 12.75
N ASP A 3 -19.67 -24.76 13.06
CA ASP A 3 -18.25 -24.38 13.07
C ASP A 3 -17.68 -24.01 11.70
N ALA A 4 -18.15 -24.67 10.64
CA ALA A 4 -17.72 -24.36 9.28
C ALA A 4 -18.26 -22.99 8.85
N VAL A 5 -19.54 -22.71 9.16
CA VAL A 5 -20.16 -21.40 8.91
C VAL A 5 -19.47 -20.31 9.70
N HIS A 6 -19.16 -20.54 10.98
CA HIS A 6 -18.44 -19.57 11.81
C HIS A 6 -17.05 -19.25 11.27
N LYS A 7 -16.28 -20.27 10.84
CA LYS A 7 -14.96 -20.09 10.22
C LYS A 7 -15.04 -19.29 8.91
N GLU A 8 -16.02 -19.57 8.05
CA GLU A 8 -16.20 -18.82 6.80
C GLU A 8 -16.62 -17.36 7.05
N ILE A 9 -17.45 -17.10 8.06
CA ILE A 9 -17.80 -15.73 8.47
C ILE A 9 -16.54 -14.98 8.92
N LEU A 10 -15.74 -15.58 9.81
CA LEU A 10 -14.51 -14.95 10.30
C LEU A 10 -13.53 -14.68 9.16
N LYS A 11 -13.33 -15.65 8.26
CA LYS A 11 -12.48 -15.49 7.07
C LYS A 11 -12.96 -14.34 6.19
N THR A 12 -14.27 -14.27 5.92
CA THR A 12 -14.86 -13.22 5.09
C THR A 12 -14.68 -11.85 5.72
N ILE A 13 -14.94 -11.72 7.03
CA ILE A 13 -14.75 -10.47 7.76
C ILE A 13 -13.28 -10.06 7.74
N SER A 14 -12.34 -10.98 7.98
CA SER A 14 -10.89 -10.69 7.94
C SER A 14 -10.46 -10.15 6.58
N VAL A 15 -10.93 -10.74 5.48
CA VAL A 15 -10.64 -10.28 4.12
C VAL A 15 -11.23 -8.89 3.87
N LEU A 16 -12.52 -8.67 4.21
CA LEU A 16 -13.17 -7.38 4.05
C LEU A 16 -12.46 -6.28 4.84
N MET A 17 -12.13 -6.55 6.11
CA MET A 17 -11.43 -5.59 6.97
C MET A 17 -10.03 -5.26 6.44
N THR A 18 -9.24 -6.27 6.10
CA THR A 18 -7.88 -6.06 5.58
C THR A 18 -7.90 -5.29 4.26
N THR A 19 -8.88 -5.57 3.39
CA THR A 19 -9.06 -4.87 2.11
C THR A 19 -9.45 -3.41 2.32
N ALA A 20 -10.41 -3.15 3.22
CA ALA A 20 -10.81 -1.79 3.56
C ALA A 20 -9.65 -0.98 4.16
N PHE A 21 -8.86 -1.57 5.06
CA PHE A 21 -7.67 -0.92 5.61
C PHE A 21 -6.60 -0.68 4.56
N ALA A 22 -6.35 -1.63 3.65
CA ALA A 22 -5.41 -1.44 2.55
C ALA A 22 -5.83 -0.25 1.65
N PHE A 23 -7.12 -0.10 1.39
CA PHE A 23 -7.67 1.03 0.63
C PHE A 23 -7.45 2.37 1.36
N VAL A 24 -7.83 2.44 2.64
CA VAL A 24 -7.65 3.66 3.47
C VAL A 24 -6.16 4.01 3.57
N ALA A 25 -5.30 3.03 3.84
CA ALA A 25 -3.85 3.24 3.88
C ALA A 25 -3.34 3.75 2.54
N GLY A 26 -3.71 3.13 1.42
CA GLY A 26 -3.31 3.59 0.08
C GLY A 26 -3.71 5.04 -0.19
N SER A 27 -4.94 5.42 0.17
CA SER A 27 -5.41 6.80 0.03
C SER A 27 -4.64 7.77 0.94
N ALA A 28 -4.37 7.40 2.18
CA ALA A 28 -3.66 8.25 3.14
C ALA A 28 -2.21 8.52 2.72
N TRP A 29 -1.50 7.50 2.21
CA TRP A 29 -0.14 7.68 1.69
C TRP A 29 -0.12 8.55 0.42
N ASN A 30 -1.09 8.37 -0.47
CA ASN A 30 -1.25 9.22 -1.65
C ASN A 30 -1.43 10.71 -1.25
N GLU A 31 -2.35 10.99 -0.34
CA GLU A 31 -2.60 12.36 0.14
C GLU A 31 -1.40 12.96 0.88
N ALA A 32 -0.73 12.17 1.72
CA ALA A 32 0.46 12.60 2.46
C ALA A 32 1.60 13.00 1.51
N ILE A 33 1.93 12.17 0.52
CA ILE A 33 2.99 12.48 -0.45
C ILE A 33 2.65 13.74 -1.24
N GLN A 34 1.42 13.87 -1.72
CA GLN A 34 0.99 15.07 -2.45
C GLN A 34 1.07 16.33 -1.60
N THR A 35 0.66 16.25 -0.33
CA THR A 35 0.73 17.38 0.60
C THR A 35 2.16 17.79 0.90
N LEU A 36 3.05 16.82 1.14
CA LEU A 36 4.48 17.08 1.32
C LEU A 36 5.10 17.74 0.08
N ILE A 37 4.77 17.27 -1.13
CA ILE A 37 5.26 17.89 -2.36
C ILE A 37 4.80 19.34 -2.46
N LYS A 38 3.52 19.62 -2.17
CA LYS A 38 3.00 20.99 -2.15
C LYS A 38 3.70 21.88 -1.13
N GLU A 39 3.98 21.36 0.07
CA GLU A 39 4.62 22.09 1.15
C GLU A 39 6.09 22.41 0.84
N PHE A 40 6.86 21.44 0.33
CA PHE A 40 8.30 21.60 0.11
C PHE A 40 8.68 22.17 -1.27
N ILE A 41 7.83 22.00 -2.29
CA ILE A 41 8.12 22.40 -3.68
C ILE A 41 7.22 23.57 -4.14
N GLY A 42 6.17 23.90 -3.37
CA GLY A 42 5.25 25.00 -3.64
C GLY A 42 4.08 24.61 -4.57
N GLU A 43 3.26 25.60 -4.97
CA GLU A 43 2.05 25.40 -5.78
C GLU A 43 2.28 24.79 -7.18
N SER A 44 3.54 24.60 -7.58
CA SER A 44 3.91 23.77 -8.74
C SER A 44 3.53 22.28 -8.58
N GLY A 45 2.95 21.87 -7.44
CA GLY A 45 2.40 20.53 -7.24
C GLY A 45 1.31 20.10 -8.25
N SER A 46 0.66 21.05 -8.94
CA SER A 46 -0.26 20.79 -10.06
C SER A 46 0.40 20.92 -11.45
N ALA A 47 1.60 21.48 -11.52
CA ALA A 47 2.39 21.55 -12.73
C ALA A 47 2.96 20.16 -13.06
N VAL A 48 3.26 19.93 -14.35
CA VAL A 48 3.82 18.66 -14.84
C VAL A 48 5.07 18.24 -14.03
N SER A 49 5.88 19.21 -13.58
CA SER A 49 7.04 18.97 -12.71
C SER A 49 6.66 18.34 -11.36
N GLY A 50 5.60 18.81 -10.70
CA GLY A 50 5.11 18.23 -9.45
C GLY A 50 4.60 16.79 -9.61
N MET A 51 3.88 16.51 -10.70
CA MET A 51 3.41 15.16 -11.02
C MET A 51 4.55 14.19 -11.33
N LEU A 52 5.61 14.65 -12.02
CA LEU A 52 6.80 13.85 -12.27
C LEU A 52 7.54 13.51 -10.98
N ILE A 53 7.67 14.46 -10.06
CA ILE A 53 8.28 14.22 -8.74
C ILE A 53 7.46 13.22 -7.95
N TYR A 54 6.13 13.40 -7.91
CA TYR A 54 5.22 12.45 -7.27
C TYR A 54 5.40 11.03 -7.83
N ALA A 55 5.41 10.87 -9.16
CA ALA A 55 5.58 9.56 -9.80
C ALA A 55 6.92 8.90 -9.43
N VAL A 56 8.02 9.66 -9.42
CA VAL A 56 9.34 9.15 -9.02
C VAL A 56 9.34 8.72 -7.56
N VAL A 57 8.82 9.55 -6.65
CA VAL A 57 8.77 9.26 -5.21
C VAL A 57 7.96 8.01 -4.93
N VAL A 58 6.75 7.91 -5.48
CA VAL A 58 5.88 6.73 -5.31
C VAL A 58 6.54 5.46 -5.86
N THR A 59 7.21 5.56 -7.02
CA THR A 59 7.93 4.42 -7.61
C THR A 59 9.06 3.93 -6.72
N ILE A 60 9.86 4.85 -6.18
CA ILE A 60 10.95 4.50 -5.25
C ILE A 60 10.39 3.81 -4.01
N ILE A 61 9.34 4.36 -3.40
CA ILE A 61 8.68 3.77 -2.23
C ILE A 61 8.16 2.37 -2.56
N ALA A 62 7.46 2.19 -3.68
CA ALA A 62 6.92 0.92 -4.11
C ALA A 62 8.02 -0.14 -4.31
N VAL A 63 9.14 0.22 -4.94
CA VAL A 63 10.29 -0.69 -5.11
C VAL A 63 10.92 -1.05 -3.77
N VAL A 64 11.13 -0.08 -2.88
CA VAL A 64 11.71 -0.35 -1.56
C VAL A 64 10.82 -1.28 -0.73
N VAL A 65 9.50 -1.02 -0.70
CA VAL A 65 8.53 -1.83 0.03
C VAL A 65 8.45 -3.25 -0.55
N THR A 66 8.37 -3.40 -1.88
CA THR A 66 8.32 -4.73 -2.51
C THR A 66 9.60 -5.53 -2.28
N LEU A 67 10.78 -4.91 -2.36
CA LEU A 67 12.06 -5.56 -2.03
C LEU A 67 12.13 -5.97 -0.55
N PHE A 68 11.63 -5.13 0.35
CA PHE A 68 11.61 -5.44 1.78
C PHE A 68 10.67 -6.61 2.10
N ILE A 69 9.45 -6.59 1.56
CA ILE A 69 8.49 -7.69 1.70
C ILE A 69 9.08 -8.98 1.11
N GLY A 70 9.64 -8.93 -0.10
CA GLY A 70 10.27 -10.10 -0.73
C GLY A 70 11.38 -10.71 0.12
N ARG A 71 12.21 -9.89 0.77
CA ARG A 71 13.24 -10.36 1.71
C ARG A 71 12.66 -10.99 2.96
N LEU A 72 11.58 -10.43 3.51
CA LEU A 72 10.91 -10.99 4.69
C LEU A 72 10.29 -12.35 4.38
N VAL A 73 9.63 -12.46 3.23
CA VAL A 73 9.02 -13.71 2.76
C VAL A 73 10.08 -14.78 2.53
N GLY A 74 11.17 -14.46 1.84
CA GLY A 74 12.29 -15.39 1.65
C GLY A 74 12.96 -15.83 2.95
N LYS A 75 13.10 -14.92 3.93
CA LYS A 75 13.64 -15.26 5.26
C LYS A 75 12.70 -16.17 6.06
N ALA A 76 11.39 -16.07 5.85
CA ALA A 76 10.40 -16.91 6.51
C ALA A 76 10.28 -18.32 5.89
N GLY A 77 11.00 -18.60 4.78
CA GLY A 77 10.89 -19.88 4.06
C GLY A 77 9.50 -20.09 3.46
N ILE A 78 8.78 -18.99 3.18
CA ILE A 78 7.48 -19.02 2.54
C ILE A 78 7.74 -18.93 1.04
N ASP A 79 7.48 -20.03 0.35
CA ASP A 79 7.46 -20.04 -1.11
C ASP A 79 6.22 -19.28 -1.58
N ILE A 80 6.42 -18.20 -2.32
CA ILE A 80 5.32 -17.52 -3.00
C ILE A 80 4.98 -18.39 -4.21
N GLU A 81 3.91 -19.18 -4.12
CA GLU A 81 3.32 -19.80 -5.30
C GLU A 81 2.95 -18.67 -6.29
N GLU A 82 3.53 -18.70 -7.49
CA GLU A 82 3.24 -17.76 -8.59
C GLU A 82 1.79 -17.87 -9.10
#